data_AF-A0A661J0R0-F1
#
_entry.id   AF-A0A661J0R0-F1
#
_cell.length_a   1.000
_cell.length_b   1.000
_cell.length_c   1.000
_cell.angle_alpha   90.00
_cell.angle_beta   90.00
_cell.angle_gamma   90.00
#
_symmetry.space_group_name_H-M   'P 1'
#
loop_
_entity.id
_entity.type
_entity.pdbx_description
1 polymer ?
#
loop_
_entity_poly.entity_id
_entity_poly.type
_entity_poly.pdbx_seq_one_letter_code
_entity_poly.pdbx_strand_id
1 'polypeptide(L)' 'MKDFQYHKATTVQEALHFLSQYGAEGKIIAGGQSLLILMRQGLVAPEHVIDIKGVKELDYIRFDE' A
#
# COMPACT_ATOMS: atom_id res chain seq x y z
N MET A 1 -6.63 5.74 16.39
CA MET A 1 -5.79 5.75 15.18
C MET A 1 -5.85 7.16 14.60
N LYS A 2 -4.72 7.70 14.13
CA LYS A 2 -4.71 8.97 13.39
C LYS A 2 -5.44 8.78 12.06
N ASP A 3 -6.15 9.80 11.59
CA ASP A 3 -6.79 9.77 10.28
C ASP A 3 -5.74 9.66 9.16
N PHE A 4 -6.10 8.98 8.09
CA PHE A 4 -5.28 8.80 6.90
C PHE A 4 -6.16 8.77 5.66
N GLN A 5 -5.60 9.14 4.50
CA GLN A 5 -6.26 8.98 3.22
C GLN A 5 -5.99 7.60 2.65
N TYR A 6 -7.01 6.97 2.09
CA TYR A 6 -6.93 5.63 1.51
C TYR A 6 -7.02 5.69 -0.01
N HIS A 7 -5.99 5.18 -0.68
CA HIS A 7 -5.90 5.12 -2.13
C HIS A 7 -5.91 3.67 -2.56
N LYS A 8 -6.82 3.30 -3.46
CA LYS A 8 -6.94 1.93 -3.95
C LYS A 8 -6.43 1.84 -5.38
N ALA A 9 -5.24 1.29 -5.57
CA ALA A 9 -4.67 1.09 -6.88
C ALA A 9 -5.24 -0.18 -7.56
N THR A 10 -5.51 -0.07 -8.85
CA THR A 10 -5.99 -1.17 -9.70
C THR A 10 -4.92 -1.67 -10.68
N THR A 11 -3.87 -0.87 -10.90
CA THR A 11 -2.72 -1.17 -11.76
C THR A 11 -1.41 -0.86 -11.05
N VAL A 12 -0.30 -1.42 -11.54
CA VAL A 12 1.04 -1.09 -11.03
C VAL A 12 1.36 0.38 -11.26
N GLN A 13 1.00 0.93 -12.42
CA GLN A 13 1.25 2.33 -12.78
C GLN A 13 0.53 3.29 -11.82
N GLU A 14 -0.71 2.99 -11.45
CA GLU A 14 -1.46 3.79 -10.48
C GLU A 14 -0.83 3.74 -9.08
N ALA A 15 -0.38 2.55 -8.63
CA ALA A 15 0.33 2.42 -7.36
C ALA A 15 1.64 3.23 -7.35
N LEU A 16 2.41 3.16 -8.44
CA LEU A 16 3.64 3.95 -8.62
C LEU A 16 3.36 5.45 -8.67
N HIS A 17 2.25 5.86 -9.29
CA HIS A 17 1.83 7.25 -9.31
C HIS A 17 1.57 7.78 -7.90
N PHE A 18 0.80 7.05 -7.07
CA PHE A 18 0.59 7.42 -5.67
C PHE A 18 1.89 7.45 -4.85
N LEU A 19 2.78 6.47 -5.05
CA LEU A 19 4.07 6.44 -4.37
C LEU A 19 4.94 7.65 -4.76
N SER A 20 4.95 8.02 -6.04
CA SER A 20 5.65 9.20 -6.52
C SER A 20 5.03 10.49 -5.97
N GLN A 21 3.70 10.54 -5.84
CA GLN A 21 2.99 11.72 -5.37
C GLN A 21 3.17 11.95 -3.87
N TYR A 22 3.08 10.90 -3.06
CA TYR A 22 3.07 11.01 -1.59
C TYR A 22 4.43 10.70 -0.94
N GLY A 23 5.39 10.18 -1.71
CA GLY A 23 6.76 9.97 -1.26
C GLY A 23 6.86 9.22 0.08
N ALA A 24 7.54 9.82 1.06
CA ALA A 24 7.79 9.21 2.36
C ALA A 24 6.53 8.99 3.22
N GLU A 25 5.48 9.78 2.97
CA GLU A 25 4.20 9.78 3.71
C GLU A 25 3.23 8.71 3.20
N GLY A 26 3.44 8.23 1.97
CA GLY A 26 2.74 7.10 1.38
C GLY A 26 3.27 5.75 1.86
N LYS A 27 2.41 4.92 2.45
CA LYS A 27 2.74 3.54 2.82
C LYS A 27 1.85 2.55 2.08
N ILE A 28 2.47 1.54 1.51
CA ILE A 28 1.77 0.44 0.82
C ILE A 28 1.11 -0.48 1.84
N ILE A 29 -0.11 -0.92 1.54
CA ILE A 29 -0.77 -2.03 2.22
C ILE A 29 -1.16 -3.11 1.20
N ALA A 30 -0.87 -4.37 1.54
CA ALA A 30 -1.36 -5.55 0.82
C ALA A 30 -2.25 -6.38 1.76
N GLY A 31 -1.70 -7.44 2.37
CA GLY A 31 -2.43 -8.28 3.33
C GLY A 31 -2.67 -7.65 4.71
N GLY A 32 -2.10 -6.47 4.98
CA GLY A 32 -2.33 -5.71 6.22
C GLY A 32 -1.69 -6.27 7.49
N GLN A 33 -1.00 -7.41 7.44
CA GLN A 33 -0.50 -8.11 8.63
C GLN A 33 0.61 -7.36 9.38
N SER A 34 1.37 -6.49 8.72
CA SER A 34 2.41 -5.69 9.38
C SER A 34 1.93 -4.26 9.64
N LEU A 35 1.59 -3.51 8.57
CA LEU A 35 1.27 -2.09 8.67
C LEU A 35 0.10 -1.80 9.61
N LEU A 36 -0.99 -2.58 9.56
CA LEU A 36 -2.14 -2.34 10.44
C LEU A 36 -1.81 -2.58 11.91
N ILE A 37 -0.96 -3.56 12.22
CA ILE A 37 -0.51 -3.82 13.59
C ILE A 37 0.30 -2.62 14.10
N LEU A 38 1.25 -2.14 13.29
CA LEU A 38 2.07 -0.97 13.64
C LEU A 38 1.23 0.29 13.83
N MET A 39 0.21 0.52 13.00
CA MET A 39 -0.73 1.64 13.14
C MET A 39 -1.59 1.52 14.40
N ARG A 40 -2.04 0.32 14.76
CA ARG A 40 -2.82 0.07 15.98
C ARG A 40 -1.99 0.26 17.25
N GLN A 41 -0.70 -0.08 17.21
CA GLN A 41 0.25 0.17 18.30
C GLN A 41 0.75 1.61 18.35
N GLY A 42 0.42 2.44 17.35
CA GLY A 42 0.86 3.84 17.28
C GLY A 42 2.33 4.02 16.89
N LEU A 43 3.00 2.97 16.43
CA LEU A 43 4.42 3.02 16.04
C LEU A 43 4.62 3.67 14.66
N VAL A 44 3.59 3.65 13.81
CA VAL A 44 3.58 4.30 12.49
C VAL A 44 2.23 4.99 12.30
N ALA A 45 2.26 6.20 11.76
CA ALA A 45 1.05 6.98 11.45
C ALA A 45 1.17 7.61 10.06
N PRO A 46 0.97 6.82 8.98
CA PRO A 46 1.08 7.33 7.62
C PRO A 46 -0.08 8.27 7.30
N GLU A 47 0.15 9.31 6.51
CA GLU A 47 -0.91 10.21 6.05
C GLU A 47 -1.66 9.61 4.85
N HIS A 48 -0.98 8.75 4.09
CA HIS A 48 -1.53 8.09 2.92
C HIS A 48 -1.27 6.58 2.97
N VAL A 49 -2.33 5.80 2.80
CA VAL A 49 -2.29 4.34 2.70
C VAL A 49 -2.66 3.95 1.27
N ILE A 50 -1.76 3.24 0.59
CA ILE A 50 -1.89 2.82 -0.80
C ILE A 50 -2.14 1.31 -0.84
N ASP A 51 -3.38 0.92 -1.07
CA ASP A 51 -3.80 -0.48 -1.18
C ASP A 51 -3.49 -1.04 -2.57
N ILE A 52 -2.65 -2.07 -2.60
CA ILE A 52 -2.27 -2.80 -3.81
C ILE A 52 -2.94 -4.17 -3.94
N LYS A 53 -3.81 -4.56 -3.01
CA LYS A 53 -4.51 -5.87 -3.03
C LYS A 53 -5.36 -6.06 -4.29
N GLY A 54 -5.80 -4.96 -4.92
CA GLY A 54 -6.55 -4.98 -6.17
C GLY A 54 -5.70 -5.15 -7.44
N VAL A 55 -4.38 -5.02 -7.36
CA VAL A 55 -3.48 -4.99 -8.53
C VAL A 55 -3.21 -6.41 -9.01
N LYS A 56 -3.97 -6.87 -10.01
CA LYS A 56 -3.88 -8.23 -10.55
C LYS A 56 -2.53 -8.56 -11.19
N GLU A 57 -1.83 -7.56 -11.68
CA GLU A 57 -0.48 -7.70 -12.23
C GLU A 57 0.54 -8.20 -11.19
N LEU A 58 0.25 -8.08 -9.89
CA LEU A 58 1.13 -8.51 -8.79
C LEU A 58 0.73 -9.88 -8.19
N ASP A 59 -0.37 -10.48 -8.64
CA ASP A 59 -0.96 -11.71 -8.07
C ASP A 59 -0.77 -12.88 -9.05
N TYR A 60 0.44 -13.42 -9.12
CA TYR A 60 0.78 -14.52 -10.01
C TYR A 60 1.93 -15.38 -9.47
N ILE A 61 2.02 -16.59 -10.01
CA ILE A 61 3.21 -17.45 -9.92
C ILE A 61 3.64 -17.71 -11.36
N ARG A 62 4.89 -17.37 -11.71
CA ARG A 62 5.50 -17.66 -13.00
C ARG A 62 6.63 -18.66 -12.82
N PHE A 63 6.74 -19.57 -13.77
CA PHE A 63 7.88 -20.46 -13.90
C PHE A 63 8.66 -19.97 -15.12
N ASP A 64 9.88 -19.49 -14.88
CA ASP A 64 10.82 -19.12 -15.93
C ASP A 64 11.76 -20.32 -16.13
N GLU A 65 11.95 -20.77 -17.38
CA GLU A 65 12.77 -21.94 -17.74
C GLU A 65 14.25 -21.76 -17.43
#